data_AF-A0A671PQM9-F1
#
_entry.id   AF-A0A671PQM9-F1
#
_cell.length_a   1.000
_cell.length_b   1.000
_cell.length_c   1.000
_cell.angle_alpha   90.00
_cell.angle_beta   90.00
_cell.angle_gamma   90.00
#
_symmetry.space_group_name_H-M   'P 1'
#
loop_
_entity.id
_entity.type
_entity.pdbx_description
1 polymer ?
#
loop_
_entity_poly.entity_id
_entity_poly.type
_entity_poly.pdbx_seq_one_letter_code
_entity_poly.pdbx_strand_id
1 'polypeptide(L)'
;ISLHCSVCSHYSNTFDVFCDLSLPIPKKSDIGRTVTLRECLDLFSQEEKLDQENSPMCERCNRRTESTKRLTIQRFPRILVIHLNRFAMSRYSISKSTVPVSFPLNGLDLGPFGPVDCGPVLYDLYAVCNHSGTVNMGHYTAACREEECWCYYNDSWCVQFFEKLQSNQAYVLFYELKSCTITRK
;
A
#
# COMPACT_ATOMS: atom_id res chain seq x y z
N ILE A 1 12.34 -8.23 4.09
CA ILE A 1 11.56 -9.06 5.04
C ILE A 1 12.50 -9.48 6.15
N SER A 2 12.12 -9.27 7.41
CA SER A 2 12.87 -9.74 8.57
C SER A 2 12.04 -10.75 9.35
N LEU A 3 12.64 -11.89 9.70
CA LEU A 3 12.03 -12.98 10.45
C LEU A 3 12.81 -13.22 11.73
N HIS A 4 12.15 -13.16 12.89
CA HIS A 4 12.74 -13.34 14.20
C HIS A 4 12.18 -14.60 14.87
N CYS A 5 13.04 -15.59 15.14
CA CYS A 5 12.66 -16.83 15.80
C CYS A 5 12.48 -16.62 17.31
N SER A 6 11.34 -17.00 17.88
CA SER A 6 11.07 -16.81 19.32
C SER A 6 11.85 -17.76 20.24
N VAL A 7 12.43 -18.85 19.70
CA VAL A 7 13.13 -19.88 20.48
C VAL A 7 14.62 -19.57 20.64
N CYS A 8 15.29 -19.19 19.55
CA CYS A 8 16.74 -18.96 19.54
C CYS A 8 17.13 -17.49 19.30
N SER A 9 16.15 -16.60 19.17
CA SER A 9 16.34 -15.16 18.90
C SER A 9 17.14 -14.84 17.64
N HIS A 10 17.24 -15.79 16.71
CA HIS A 10 17.91 -15.59 15.43
C HIS A 10 17.04 -14.76 14.49
N TYR A 11 17.66 -13.78 13.83
CA TYR A 11 17.06 -13.01 12.75
C TYR A 11 17.53 -13.54 11.40
N SER A 12 16.58 -13.84 10.51
CA SER A 12 16.82 -14.11 9.09
C SER A 12 16.24 -12.97 8.26
N ASN A 13 17.02 -12.44 7.32
CA ASN A 13 16.62 -11.32 6.47
C ASN A 13 16.64 -11.73 5.01
N THR A 14 15.51 -11.52 4.33
CA THR A 14 15.36 -11.79 2.90
C THR A 14 15.00 -10.49 2.17
N PHE A 15 15.59 -10.28 0.99
CA PHE A 15 15.34 -9.12 0.15
C PHE A 15 14.63 -9.54 -1.13
N ASP A 16 13.43 -9.02 -1.33
CA ASP A 16 12.64 -9.25 -2.53
C ASP A 16 12.47 -7.95 -3.30
N VAL A 17 12.50 -8.06 -4.63
CA VAL A 17 12.22 -6.93 -5.52
C VAL A 17 10.70 -6.78 -5.67
N PHE A 18 10.21 -5.55 -5.68
CA PHE A 18 8.79 -5.24 -5.91
C PHE A 18 8.64 -4.20 -7.02
N CYS A 19 7.53 -4.29 -7.75
CA CYS A 19 7.12 -3.28 -8.74
C CYS A 19 5.93 -2.44 -8.25
N ASP A 20 5.17 -2.97 -7.29
CA ASP A 20 4.03 -2.33 -6.64
C ASP A 20 3.94 -2.76 -5.16
N LEU A 21 3.23 -1.96 -4.37
CA LEU A 21 2.85 -2.30 -3.01
C LEU A 21 1.36 -2.63 -2.95
N SER A 22 1.05 -3.90 -2.73
CA SER A 22 -0.32 -4.38 -2.52
C SER A 22 -0.69 -4.28 -1.04
N LEU A 23 -1.37 -3.18 -0.67
CA LEU A 23 -1.68 -2.87 0.73
C LEU A 23 -3.00 -3.51 1.19
N PRO A 24 -3.02 -4.19 2.35
CA PRO A 24 -4.25 -4.64 2.96
C PRO A 24 -5.05 -3.46 3.50
N ILE A 25 -6.38 -3.57 3.44
CA ILE A 25 -7.29 -2.59 4.03
C ILE A 25 -7.75 -3.14 5.40
N PRO A 26 -7.50 -2.41 6.50
CA PRO A 26 -7.98 -2.77 7.83
C PRO A 26 -9.47 -3.13 7.84
N LYS A 27 -9.81 -4.28 8.45
CA LYS A 27 -11.20 -4.75 8.58
C LYS A 27 -11.91 -3.96 9.69
N LYS A 28 -13.17 -3.59 9.44
CA LYS A 28 -14.01 -2.68 10.24
C LYS A 28 -14.03 -3.01 11.75
N SER A 29 -13.61 -2.06 12.60
CA SER A 29 -14.07 -1.94 14.00
C SER A 29 -15.09 -0.81 14.16
N ASP A 30 -15.02 0.25 13.34
CA ASP A 30 -15.83 1.46 13.52
C ASP A 30 -16.65 1.79 12.26
N ILE A 31 -17.97 1.68 12.40
CA ILE A 31 -18.93 1.97 11.34
C ILE A 31 -18.84 3.46 10.96
N GLY A 32 -18.47 3.74 9.70
CA GLY A 32 -18.42 5.11 9.16
C GLY A 32 -17.04 5.78 9.18
N ARG A 33 -15.99 5.13 9.72
CA ARG A 33 -14.65 5.71 9.70
C ARG A 33 -13.99 5.58 8.31
N THR A 34 -13.41 6.67 7.83
CA THR A 34 -12.53 6.65 6.66
C THR A 34 -11.16 6.14 7.09
N VAL A 35 -10.63 5.16 6.38
CA VAL A 35 -9.28 4.62 6.62
C VAL A 35 -8.28 5.51 5.89
N THR A 36 -7.12 5.77 6.48
CA THR A 36 -6.04 6.51 5.81
C THR A 36 -5.08 5.55 5.11
N LEU A 37 -4.44 6.02 4.03
CA LEU A 37 -3.39 5.25 3.35
C LEU A 37 -2.24 4.89 4.30
N ARG A 38 -1.97 5.76 5.28
CA ARG A 38 -0.98 5.51 6.32
C ARG A 38 -1.34 4.29 7.17
N GLU A 39 -2.60 4.14 7.56
CA GLU A 39 -3.04 2.96 8.32
C GLU A 39 -2.91 1.66 7.51
N CYS A 40 -3.11 1.72 6.19
CA CYS A 40 -2.86 0.57 5.32
C CYS A 40 -1.35 0.22 5.25
N LEU A 41 -0.47 1.24 5.22
CA LEU A 41 0.98 1.06 5.26
C LEU A 41 1.45 0.55 6.63
N ASP A 42 0.88 1.05 7.72
CA ASP A 42 1.15 0.59 9.08
C ASP A 42 0.77 -0.89 9.22
N LEU A 43 -0.40 -1.29 8.71
CA LEU A 43 -0.82 -2.70 8.69
C LEU A 43 0.10 -3.56 7.80
N PHE A 44 0.56 -3.04 6.66
CA PHE A 44 1.50 -3.74 5.77
C PHE A 44 2.87 -3.98 6.43
N SER A 45 3.36 -3.02 7.22
CA SER A 45 4.64 -3.09 7.92
C SER A 45 4.54 -3.58 9.36
N GLN A 46 3.33 -3.95 9.82
CA GLN A 46 3.10 -4.48 11.15
C GLN A 46 3.86 -5.80 11.35
N GLU A 47 4.35 -6.00 12.56
CA GLU A 47 4.93 -7.28 12.94
C GLU A 47 3.82 -8.35 13.05
N GLU A 48 3.92 -9.38 12.23
CA GLU A 48 3.00 -10.51 12.16
C GLU A 48 3.58 -11.70 12.93
N LYS A 49 2.81 -12.27 13.86
CA LYS A 49 3.18 -13.52 14.52
C LYS A 49 2.81 -14.70 13.62
N LEU A 50 3.80 -15.54 13.32
CA LEU A 50 3.65 -16.79 12.60
C LEU A 50 3.69 -17.94 13.61
N ASP A 51 2.55 -18.59 13.85
CA ASP A 51 2.39 -19.69 14.79
C ASP A 51 1.67 -20.90 14.17
N GLN A 52 1.62 -22.00 14.92
CA GLN A 52 0.93 -23.25 14.55
C GLN A 52 1.26 -23.69 13.12
N GLU A 53 0.26 -23.81 12.25
CA GLU A 53 0.40 -24.24 10.84
C GLU A 53 1.24 -23.27 10.00
N ASN A 54 1.27 -21.98 10.36
CA ASN A 54 2.04 -20.93 9.69
C ASN A 54 3.49 -20.82 10.20
N SER A 55 3.88 -21.62 11.20
CA SER A 55 5.23 -21.59 11.77
C SER A 55 6.29 -21.93 10.72
N PRO A 56 7.24 -21.02 10.44
CA PRO A 56 8.33 -21.27 9.50
C PRO A 56 9.38 -22.21 10.11
N MET A 57 10.19 -22.82 9.25
CA MET A 57 11.35 -23.60 9.68
C MET A 57 12.49 -22.65 10.02
N CYS A 58 12.99 -22.71 11.26
CA CYS A 58 14.16 -21.93 11.67
C CYS A 58 15.46 -22.63 11.26
N GLU A 59 16.35 -21.91 10.57
CA GLU A 59 17.64 -22.43 10.08
C GLU A 59 18.61 -22.81 11.22
N ARG A 60 18.49 -22.18 12.39
CA ARG A 60 19.32 -22.47 13.58
C ARG A 60 18.78 -23.61 14.42
N CYS A 61 17.45 -23.67 14.60
CA CYS A 61 16.81 -24.73 15.39
C CYS A 61 16.54 -26.00 14.56
N ASN A 62 16.59 -25.90 13.24
CA ASN A 62 16.25 -26.95 12.28
C ASN A 62 14.86 -27.59 12.54
N ARG A 63 13.87 -26.76 12.92
CA ARG A 63 12.49 -27.18 13.20
C ARG A 63 11.53 -26.02 12.98
N ARG A 64 10.23 -26.31 12.86
CA ARG A 64 9.20 -25.28 12.83
C ARG A 64 9.07 -24.61 14.20
N THR A 65 9.16 -23.29 14.22
CA THR A 65 9.11 -22.49 15.45
C THR A 65 8.25 -21.28 15.24
N GLU A 66 7.55 -20.86 16.29
CA GLU A 66 6.90 -19.55 16.29
C GLU A 66 7.93 -18.47 15.97
N SER A 67 7.56 -17.52 15.12
CA SER A 67 8.44 -16.44 14.69
C SER A 67 7.64 -15.17 14.45
N THR A 68 8.29 -14.02 14.52
CA THR A 68 7.68 -12.75 14.13
C THR A 68 8.27 -12.28 12.81
N LYS A 69 7.40 -11.83 11.90
CA LYS A 69 7.75 -11.39 10.54
C LYS A 69 7.44 -9.91 10.40
N ARG A 70 8.36 -9.15 9.82
CA ARG A 70 8.18 -7.73 9.53
C ARG A 70 8.59 -7.38 8.11
N LEU A 71 7.81 -6.52 7.47
CA LEU A 71 8.08 -5.96 6.14
C LEU A 71 8.55 -4.50 6.25
N THR A 72 9.65 -4.19 5.57
CA THR A 72 10.23 -2.84 5.48
C THR A 72 10.66 -2.57 4.04
N ILE A 73 10.63 -1.31 3.63
CA ILE A 73 11.04 -0.88 2.30
C ILE A 73 12.54 -0.56 2.35
N GLN A 74 13.36 -1.40 1.72
CA GLN A 74 14.81 -1.16 1.73
C GLN A 74 15.24 -0.05 0.75
N ARG A 75 14.55 0.05 -0.40
CA ARG A 75 14.83 1.04 -1.45
C ARG A 75 13.52 1.59 -2.00
N PHE A 76 13.44 2.91 -2.07
CA PHE A 76 12.28 3.64 -2.56
C PHE A 76 12.37 3.86 -4.08
N PRO A 77 11.37 3.45 -4.88
CA PRO A 77 11.39 3.63 -6.33
C PRO A 77 11.04 5.06 -6.72
N ARG A 78 11.50 5.54 -7.88
CA ARG A 78 11.12 6.88 -8.37
C ARG A 78 9.60 6.98 -8.60
N ILE A 79 9.01 5.95 -9.18
CA ILE A 79 7.57 5.81 -9.34
C ILE A 79 7.11 4.71 -8.41
N LEU A 80 6.21 5.04 -7.50
CA LEU A 80 5.61 4.11 -6.56
C LEU A 80 4.18 3.81 -7.00
N VAL A 81 3.92 2.54 -7.28
CA VAL A 81 2.57 2.03 -7.56
C VAL A 81 2.03 1.40 -6.28
N ILE A 82 0.89 1.89 -5.80
CA ILE A 82 0.21 1.34 -4.63
C ILE A 82 -1.11 0.74 -5.08
N HIS A 83 -1.25 -0.57 -4.91
CA HIS A 83 -2.49 -1.28 -5.11
C HIS A 83 -3.24 -1.42 -3.77
N LEU A 84 -4.47 -0.93 -3.70
CA LEU A 84 -5.35 -1.14 -2.56
C LEU A 84 -6.04 -2.50 -2.71
N ASN A 85 -5.65 -3.47 -1.89
CA ASN A 85 -6.19 -4.82 -1.96
C ASN A 85 -7.63 -4.87 -1.44
N ARG A 86 -8.57 -4.45 -2.29
CA ARG A 86 -10.01 -4.36 -1.99
C ARG A 86 -10.73 -5.70 -2.06
N PHE A 87 -10.13 -6.74 -2.61
CA PHE A 87 -10.82 -8.01 -2.82
C PHE A 87 -10.44 -9.00 -1.72
N ALA A 88 -11.44 -9.40 -0.94
CA ALA A 88 -11.27 -10.38 0.11
C ALA A 88 -12.10 -11.61 -0.20
N MET A 89 -11.43 -12.77 -0.20
CA MET A 89 -12.09 -14.07 -0.29
C MET A 89 -12.64 -14.46 1.09
N SER A 90 -13.93 -14.74 1.14
CA SER A 90 -14.61 -15.44 2.22
C SER A 90 -14.78 -16.92 1.84
N ARG A 91 -15.17 -17.77 2.79
CA ARG A 91 -15.36 -19.22 2.57
C ARG A 91 -16.29 -19.56 1.39
N TYR A 92 -17.21 -18.66 1.02
CA TYR A 92 -18.24 -18.92 0.00
C TYR A 92 -18.34 -17.84 -1.08
N SER A 93 -17.63 -16.72 -0.94
CA SER A 93 -17.76 -15.60 -1.88
C SER A 93 -16.54 -14.69 -1.83
N ILE A 94 -16.26 -14.02 -2.95
CA ILE A 94 -15.30 -12.92 -3.01
C ILE A 94 -16.11 -11.63 -2.92
N SER A 95 -15.69 -10.72 -2.05
CA SER A 95 -16.35 -9.43 -1.88
C SER A 95 -15.36 -8.28 -2.07
N LYS A 96 -15.86 -7.18 -2.62
CA LYS A 96 -15.10 -5.94 -2.78
C LYS A 96 -15.32 -5.03 -1.57
N SER A 97 -14.23 -4.63 -0.93
CA SER A 97 -14.22 -3.63 0.12
C SER A 97 -14.55 -2.26 -0.45
N THR A 98 -15.68 -1.72 0.00
CA THR A 98 -16.16 -0.38 -0.31
C THR A 98 -15.70 0.67 0.72
N VAL A 99 -14.76 0.31 1.60
CA VAL A 99 -14.22 1.22 2.62
C VAL A 99 -13.51 2.39 1.92
N PRO A 100 -13.89 3.64 2.20
CA PRO A 100 -13.19 4.80 1.66
C PRO A 100 -11.78 4.86 2.27
N VAL A 101 -10.79 5.01 1.39
CA VAL A 101 -9.39 5.19 1.78
C VAL A 101 -9.00 6.62 1.43
N SER A 102 -8.66 7.41 2.43
CA SER A 102 -8.11 8.76 2.26
C SER A 102 -6.61 8.66 2.01
N PHE A 103 -6.15 9.27 0.92
CA PHE A 103 -4.75 9.28 0.53
C PHE A 103 -4.31 10.72 0.22
N PRO A 104 -3.09 11.12 0.63
CA PRO A 104 -2.58 12.47 0.40
C PRO A 104 -2.27 12.70 -1.08
N LEU A 105 -2.71 13.83 -1.63
CA LEU A 105 -2.39 14.18 -3.02
C LEU A 105 -0.92 14.65 -3.16
N ASN A 106 -0.37 15.23 -2.10
CA ASN A 106 0.99 15.72 -2.05
C ASN A 106 1.64 15.36 -0.71
N GLY A 107 2.95 15.12 -0.71
CA GLY A 107 3.74 14.92 0.50
C GLY A 107 3.42 13.64 1.27
N LEU A 108 3.11 12.53 0.59
CA LEU A 108 3.08 11.21 1.23
C LEU A 108 4.48 10.86 1.74
N ASP A 109 4.66 10.82 3.05
CA ASP A 109 5.94 10.44 3.66
C ASP A 109 6.02 8.92 3.91
N LEU A 110 6.99 8.28 3.25
CA LEU A 110 7.28 6.86 3.43
C LEU A 110 8.55 6.57 4.23
N GLY A 111 9.25 7.61 4.71
CA GLY A 111 10.41 7.48 5.59
C GLY A 111 10.21 6.52 6.77
N PRO A 112 9.07 6.57 7.49
CA PRO A 112 8.79 5.67 8.61
C PRO A 112 8.75 4.16 8.27
N PHE A 113 8.55 3.82 7.00
CA PHE A 113 8.49 2.42 6.53
C PHE A 113 9.81 1.95 5.91
N GLY A 114 10.82 2.84 5.88
CA GLY A 114 12.14 2.60 5.33
C GLY A 114 13.14 2.00 6.34
N PRO A 115 14.44 2.02 6.00
CA PRO A 115 15.51 1.71 6.94
C PRO A 115 15.52 2.68 8.13
N VAL A 116 16.19 2.29 9.22
CA VAL A 116 16.44 3.17 10.36
C VAL A 116 17.15 4.44 9.88
N ASP A 117 16.73 5.60 10.38
CA ASP A 117 17.29 6.93 10.05
C ASP A 117 17.17 7.35 8.57
N CYS A 118 16.22 6.80 7.80
CA CYS A 118 16.03 7.13 6.39
C CYS A 118 15.65 8.60 6.10
N GLY A 119 15.24 9.36 7.12
CA GLY A 119 14.67 10.70 6.93
C GLY A 119 13.34 10.67 6.16
N PRO A 120 12.76 11.84 5.84
CA PRO A 120 11.50 11.92 5.12
C PRO A 120 11.69 11.54 3.63
N VAL A 121 10.80 10.69 3.12
CA VAL A 121 10.77 10.29 1.71
C VAL A 121 9.41 10.64 1.14
N LEU A 122 9.34 11.79 0.49
CA LEU A 122 8.08 12.41 0.08
C LEU A 122 7.69 12.03 -1.34
N TYR A 123 6.41 11.72 -1.52
CA TYR A 123 5.82 11.44 -2.82
C TYR A 123 4.59 12.33 -3.09
N ASP A 124 4.40 12.70 -4.35
CA ASP A 124 3.20 13.38 -4.82
C ASP A 124 2.40 12.47 -5.76
N LEU A 125 1.08 12.46 -5.60
CA LEU A 125 0.17 11.67 -6.43
C LEU A 125 0.03 12.34 -7.79
N TYR A 126 0.14 11.55 -8.86
CA TYR A 126 -0.06 12.05 -10.23
C TYR A 126 -1.09 11.26 -11.02
N ALA A 127 -1.47 10.04 -10.60
CA ALA A 127 -2.57 9.31 -11.22
C ALA A 127 -3.29 8.37 -10.26
N VAL A 128 -4.55 8.08 -10.55
CA VAL A 128 -5.42 7.14 -9.84
C VAL A 128 -6.19 6.31 -10.86
N CYS A 129 -6.10 4.98 -10.75
CA CYS A 129 -7.06 4.09 -11.41
C CYS A 129 -8.20 3.79 -10.44
N ASN A 130 -9.42 4.13 -10.86
CA ASN A 130 -10.65 3.84 -10.14
C ASN A 130 -11.29 2.56 -10.69
N HIS A 131 -11.96 1.83 -9.81
CA HIS A 131 -12.79 0.69 -10.18
C HIS A 131 -14.18 0.86 -9.58
N SER A 132 -15.20 0.93 -10.43
CA SER A 132 -16.61 0.88 -10.06
C SER A 132 -17.19 -0.51 -10.33
N GLY A 133 -18.21 -0.92 -9.59
CA GLY A 133 -18.80 -2.26 -9.73
C GLY A 133 -18.24 -3.31 -8.77
N THR A 134 -18.45 -4.58 -9.11
CA THR A 134 -18.23 -5.78 -8.29
C THR A 134 -16.95 -6.52 -8.68
N VAL A 135 -16.71 -7.69 -8.09
CA VAL A 135 -15.56 -8.56 -8.43
C VAL A 135 -15.67 -9.10 -9.86
N ASN A 136 -16.88 -9.44 -10.30
CA ASN A 136 -17.09 -10.16 -11.57
C ASN A 136 -17.42 -9.23 -12.75
N MET A 137 -17.80 -7.98 -12.45
CA MET A 137 -18.19 -6.99 -13.45
C MET A 137 -18.00 -5.60 -12.87
N GLY A 138 -17.34 -4.73 -13.62
CA GLY A 138 -17.06 -3.37 -13.21
C GLY A 138 -16.54 -2.52 -14.36
N HIS A 139 -16.23 -1.27 -14.04
CA HIS A 139 -15.72 -0.30 -15.00
C HIS A 139 -14.52 0.44 -14.42
N TYR A 140 -13.47 0.58 -15.22
CA TYR A 140 -12.24 1.26 -14.84
C TYR A 140 -12.17 2.64 -15.47
N THR A 141 -11.78 3.62 -14.66
CA THR A 141 -11.54 4.99 -15.12
C THR A 141 -10.24 5.50 -14.52
N ALA A 142 -9.63 6.50 -15.15
CA ALA A 142 -8.40 7.10 -14.66
C ALA A 142 -8.60 8.57 -14.31
N ALA A 143 -7.95 9.03 -13.25
CA ALA A 143 -7.75 10.44 -13.00
C ALA A 143 -6.25 10.71 -13.02
N CYS A 144 -5.78 11.61 -13.88
CA CYS A 144 -4.36 11.92 -14.04
C CYS A 144 -4.14 13.43 -13.86
N ARG A 145 -3.01 13.81 -13.26
CA ARG A 145 -2.58 15.20 -13.15
C ARG A 145 -1.85 15.58 -14.44
N GLU A 146 -2.39 16.56 -15.15
CA GLU A 146 -1.77 17.22 -16.29
C GLU A 146 -1.41 18.65 -15.88
N GLU A 147 -0.12 18.97 -15.86
CA GLU A 147 0.39 20.27 -15.38
C GLU A 147 -0.17 20.62 -13.98
N GLU A 148 -1.08 21.59 -13.92
CA GLU A 148 -1.70 22.11 -12.69
C GLU A 148 -3.17 21.69 -12.52
N CYS A 149 -3.72 20.85 -13.41
CA CYS A 149 -5.09 20.37 -13.34
C CYS A 149 -5.18 18.84 -13.31
N TRP A 150 -6.33 18.33 -12.87
CA TRP A 150 -6.65 16.92 -12.98
C TRP A 150 -7.58 16.71 -14.17
N CYS A 151 -7.33 15.66 -14.93
CA CYS A 151 -8.17 15.21 -16.03
C CYS A 151 -8.73 13.83 -15.67
N TYR A 152 -10.01 13.61 -15.98
CA TYR A 152 -10.70 12.35 -15.78
C TYR A 152 -10.95 11.68 -17.13
N TYR A 153 -10.49 10.44 -17.26
CA TYR A 153 -10.52 9.65 -18.47
C TYR A 153 -11.48 8.48 -18.26
N ASN A 154 -12.50 8.43 -19.09
CA ASN A 154 -13.50 7.40 -19.13
C ASN A 154 -13.63 6.92 -20.58
N ASP A 155 -12.90 5.85 -20.91
CA ASP A 155 -12.76 5.32 -22.26
C ASP A 155 -12.37 6.39 -23.29
N SER A 156 -13.26 6.73 -24.21
CA SER A 156 -13.04 7.74 -25.26
C SER A 156 -13.29 9.17 -24.79
N TRP A 157 -13.72 9.37 -23.55
CA TRP A 157 -14.09 10.68 -23.01
C TRP A 157 -13.04 11.17 -22.00
N CYS A 158 -12.58 12.41 -22.19
CA CYS A 158 -11.69 13.11 -21.28
C CYS A 158 -12.28 14.47 -20.92
N VAL A 159 -12.31 14.77 -19.63
CA VAL A 159 -12.75 16.07 -19.10
C VAL A 159 -11.84 16.55 -17.99
N GLN A 160 -11.68 17.87 -17.90
CA GLN A 160 -11.07 18.48 -16.74
C GLN A 160 -11.92 18.17 -15.50
N PHE A 161 -11.26 17.73 -14.44
CA PHE A 161 -11.86 17.18 -13.24
C PHE A 161 -11.79 18.18 -12.10
N PHE A 162 -12.96 18.60 -11.62
CA PHE A 162 -13.11 19.52 -10.47
C PHE A 162 -13.65 18.82 -9.22
N GLU A 163 -13.97 17.53 -9.31
CA GLU A 163 -14.58 16.76 -8.23
C GLU A 163 -13.54 16.14 -7.29
N LYS A 164 -14.03 15.39 -6.29
CA LYS A 164 -13.21 14.79 -5.25
C LYS A 164 -12.53 13.50 -5.75
N LEU A 165 -11.20 13.57 -5.96
CA LEU A 165 -10.35 12.41 -6.31
C LEU A 165 -10.41 11.29 -5.26
N GLN A 166 -10.62 11.67 -4.00
CA GLN A 166 -10.76 10.73 -2.89
C GLN A 166 -12.15 10.09 -2.91
N SER A 167 -12.21 8.88 -3.47
CA SER A 167 -13.43 8.07 -3.54
C SER A 167 -13.20 6.68 -2.94
N ASN A 168 -14.29 5.94 -2.70
CA ASN A 168 -14.22 4.52 -2.37
C ASN A 168 -13.91 3.62 -3.59
N GLN A 169 -13.77 4.21 -4.79
CA GLN A 169 -13.46 3.51 -6.03
C GLN A 169 -11.98 3.48 -6.35
N ALA A 170 -11.17 4.36 -5.73
CA ALA A 170 -9.71 4.38 -5.93
C ALA A 170 -9.12 3.00 -5.67
N TYR A 171 -8.44 2.43 -6.66
CA TYR A 171 -7.98 1.04 -6.67
C TYR A 171 -6.46 0.94 -6.78
N VAL A 172 -5.85 1.67 -7.72
CA VAL A 172 -4.39 1.79 -7.85
C VAL A 172 -4.01 3.26 -7.81
N LEU A 173 -3.04 3.61 -6.98
CA LEU A 173 -2.51 4.96 -6.81
C LEU A 173 -1.10 5.02 -7.39
N PHE A 174 -0.81 6.08 -8.14
CA PHE A 174 0.50 6.31 -8.75
C PHE A 174 1.12 7.56 -8.15
N TYR A 175 2.26 7.36 -7.50
CA TYR A 175 3.01 8.37 -6.80
C TYR A 175 4.38 8.56 -7.44
N GLU A 176 4.81 9.81 -7.59
CA GLU A 176 6.16 10.16 -8.03
C GLU A 176 6.96 10.70 -6.85
N LEU A 177 8.21 10.24 -6.72
CA LEU A 177 9.13 10.72 -5.70
C LEU A 177 9.37 12.21 -5.91
N LYS A 178 9.10 13.00 -4.87
CA LYS A 178 9.30 14.43 -4.90
C LYS A 178 10.78 14.72 -5.07
N SER A 179 11.14 15.38 -6.15
CA SER A 179 12.53 15.77 -6.39
C SER A 179 12.96 16.67 -5.25
N CYS A 180 14.02 16.30 -4.55
CA CYS A 180 14.65 17.20 -3.59
C CYS A 180 15.28 18.33 -4.40
N THR A 181 14.58 19.44 -4.62
CA THR A 181 15.20 20.70 -5.01
C THR A 181 16.06 21.15 -3.83
N ILE A 182 17.29 20.63 -3.79
CA ILE A 182 18.35 21.22 -2.99
C ILE A 182 18.60 22.57 -3.63
N THR A 183 17.99 23.62 -3.08
CA THR A 183 18.44 24.99 -3.33
C THR A 183 19.85 25.06 -2.79
N ARG A 184 20.84 24.92 -3.68
CA ARG A 184 22.22 25.29 -3.41
C ARG A 184 22.18 26.78 -3.07
N LYS A 185 22.32 27.10 -1.78
CA LYS A 185 22.72 28.44 -1.33
C LYS A 185 24.22 28.57 -1.52
#